data_AF-A0A1B8P0G2-F1
#
_entry.id   AF-A0A1B8P0G2-F1
#
_cell.length_a   1.000
_cell.length_b   1.000
_cell.length_c   1.000
_cell.angle_alpha   90.00
_cell.angle_beta   90.00
_cell.angle_gamma   90.00
#
_symmetry.space_group_name_H-M   'P 1'
#
loop_
_entity.id
_entity.type
_entity.pdbx_description
1 polymer ?
#
loop_
_entity_poly.entity_id
_entity_poly.type
_entity_poly.pdbx_seq_one_letter_code
_entity_poly.pdbx_strand_id
1 'polypeptide(L)'
;MFNVLPPYLTGFFAAVMVGAILSSFNSALNSTTTLFSLGFYKGVLNKDASEAQVVRASKIFGWLMAVIAMTIAPLLAGQESLFGYLQKMNAIYFIPILAVVLVGLLTKRVPAMAAKIALVGGCLLIFAGYFIPPFDKLPQVMHEFHFVGAVFVLLVVGMLIIGKLRPRPEAWIHEDSGAVDLTPWKGAVPVGIILVVLVAIMYAAFAG
;
A
#
# COMPACT_ATOMS: atom_id res chain seq x y z
N MET A 1 -16.43 23.48 -12.50
CA MET A 1 -17.09 23.62 -11.19
C MET A 1 -17.86 24.94 -11.05
N PHE A 2 -17.25 26.08 -11.39
CA PHE A 2 -17.92 27.40 -11.40
C PHE A 2 -19.13 27.51 -12.35
N ASN A 3 -19.30 26.59 -13.31
CA ASN A 3 -20.40 26.57 -14.27
C ASN A 3 -21.51 25.54 -13.95
N VAL A 4 -21.41 24.79 -12.84
CA VAL A 4 -22.35 23.69 -12.52
C VAL A 4 -23.01 23.81 -11.14
N LEU A 5 -22.49 24.65 -10.24
CA LEU A 5 -23.05 24.87 -8.91
C LEU A 5 -23.48 26.33 -8.73
N PRO A 6 -24.58 26.60 -8.00
CA PRO A 6 -24.93 27.96 -7.58
C PRO A 6 -23.76 28.66 -6.85
N PRO A 7 -23.63 29.99 -6.95
CA PRO A 7 -22.48 30.72 -6.39
C PRO A 7 -22.22 30.44 -4.91
N TYR A 8 -23.28 30.35 -4.10
CA TYR A 8 -23.20 30.08 -2.67
C TYR A 8 -22.71 28.65 -2.33
N LEU A 9 -23.05 27.65 -3.16
CA LEU A 9 -22.57 26.27 -2.98
C LEU A 9 -21.15 26.07 -3.51
N THR A 10 -20.71 26.92 -4.43
CA THR A 10 -19.36 26.85 -5.00
C THR A 10 -18.30 27.14 -3.93
N GLY A 11 -18.50 28.21 -3.15
CA GLY A 11 -17.62 28.55 -2.02
C GLY A 11 -17.64 27.48 -0.92
N PHE A 12 -18.84 26.99 -0.59
CA PHE A 12 -19.00 25.90 0.39
C PHE A 12 -18.25 24.62 -0.04
N PHE A 13 -18.46 24.17 -1.27
CA PHE A 13 -17.78 22.97 -1.78
C PHE A 13 -16.26 23.16 -1.82
N ALA A 14 -15.77 24.33 -2.24
CA ALA A 14 -14.33 24.61 -2.22
C ALA A 14 -13.75 24.49 -0.80
N ALA A 15 -14.44 25.04 0.21
CA ALA A 15 -14.05 24.91 1.61
C ALA A 15 -14.04 23.45 2.08
N VAL A 16 -15.08 22.67 1.75
CA VAL A 16 -15.18 21.24 2.09
C VAL A 16 -14.05 20.43 1.43
N MET A 17 -13.76 20.66 0.15
CA MET A 17 -12.68 19.96 -0.56
C MET A 17 -11.32 20.26 0.05
N VAL A 18 -11.02 21.53 0.33
CA VAL A 18 -9.78 21.92 1.00
C VAL A 18 -9.69 21.27 2.38
N GLY A 19 -10.77 21.29 3.15
CA GLY A 19 -10.84 20.61 4.45
C GLY A 19 -10.58 19.10 4.37
N ALA A 20 -11.18 18.42 3.40
CA ALA A 20 -11.00 16.98 3.17
C ALA A 20 -9.56 16.64 2.74
N ILE A 21 -8.96 17.45 1.87
CA ILE A 21 -7.56 17.29 1.43
C ILE A 21 -6.62 17.49 2.61
N LEU A 22 -6.79 18.56 3.40
CA LEU A 22 -5.96 18.86 4.57
C LEU A 22 -6.08 17.76 5.64
N SER A 23 -7.29 17.25 5.88
CA SER A 23 -7.52 16.15 6.82
C SER A 23 -6.79 14.88 6.39
N SER A 24 -6.93 14.49 5.11
CA SER A 24 -6.26 13.31 4.56
C SER A 24 -4.74 13.45 4.56
N PHE A 25 -4.23 14.63 4.20
CA PHE A 25 -2.80 14.94 4.23
C PHE A 25 -2.23 14.88 5.65
N ASN A 26 -2.91 15.49 6.62
CA ASN A 26 -2.50 15.46 8.03
C ASN A 26 -2.49 14.03 8.58
N SER A 27 -3.48 13.21 8.23
CA SER A 27 -3.53 11.80 8.62
C SER A 27 -2.36 10.99 8.03
N ALA A 28 -2.05 11.20 6.75
CA ALA A 28 -0.92 10.55 6.09
C ALA A 28 0.43 10.99 6.71
N LEU A 29 0.60 12.28 6.97
CA LEU A 29 1.81 12.83 7.58
C LEU A 29 2.00 12.34 9.02
N ASN A 30 0.92 12.29 9.81
CA ASN A 30 0.95 11.78 11.18
C ASN A 30 1.32 10.28 11.22
N SER A 31 0.69 9.47 10.37
CA SER A 31 1.00 8.04 10.28
C SER A 31 2.46 7.80 9.89
N THR A 32 2.96 8.56 8.91
CA THR A 32 4.35 8.45 8.42
C THR A 32 5.37 8.90 9.48
N THR A 33 5.09 10.01 10.18
CA THR A 33 5.97 10.50 11.27
C THR A 33 5.94 9.62 12.51
N THR A 34 4.81 8.95 12.79
CA THR A 34 4.71 7.96 13.87
C THR A 34 5.48 6.69 13.52
N LEU A 35 5.32 6.17 12.30
CA LEU A 35 6.10 5.03 11.80
C LEU A 35 7.61 5.31 11.84
N PHE A 36 8.02 6.51 11.43
CA PHE A 36 9.41 6.93 11.52
C PHE A 36 9.88 7.03 12.97
N SER A 37 9.15 7.74 13.83
CA SER A 37 9.64 8.06 15.18
C SER A 37 9.68 6.84 16.11
N LEU A 38 8.63 6.00 16.10
CA LEU A 38 8.57 4.80 16.93
C LEU A 38 9.25 3.61 16.24
N GLY A 39 8.96 3.39 14.96
CA GLY A 39 9.44 2.22 14.23
C GLY A 39 10.93 2.31 13.87
N PHE A 40 11.37 3.45 13.35
CA PHE A 40 12.75 3.60 12.88
C PHE A 40 13.67 4.31 13.89
N TYR A 41 13.30 5.51 14.34
CA TYR A 41 14.14 6.30 15.23
C TYR A 41 14.32 5.61 16.58
N LYS A 42 13.23 5.31 17.30
CA LYS A 42 13.33 4.56 18.56
C LYS A 42 13.65 3.09 18.34
N GLY A 43 13.05 2.43 17.35
CA GLY A 43 13.26 0.99 17.14
C GLY A 43 14.67 0.59 16.67
N VAL A 44 15.33 1.44 15.87
CA VAL A 44 16.59 1.09 15.19
C VAL A 44 17.74 2.05 15.53
N LEU A 45 17.52 3.37 15.48
CA LEU A 45 18.59 4.36 15.57
C LEU A 45 19.01 4.69 17.01
N ASN A 46 18.05 4.93 17.90
CA ASN A 46 18.26 5.28 19.30
C ASN A 46 17.21 4.61 20.20
N LYS A 47 17.53 3.39 20.65
CA LYS A 47 16.62 2.54 21.43
C LYS A 47 16.24 3.12 22.79
N ASP A 48 17.14 3.90 23.38
CA ASP A 48 16.96 4.54 24.69
C ASP A 48 16.44 5.98 24.56
N ALA A 49 15.93 6.37 23.39
CA ALA A 49 15.39 7.70 23.17
C ALA A 49 14.25 8.01 24.14
N SER A 50 14.35 9.17 24.81
CA SER A 50 13.27 9.69 25.64
C SER A 50 12.07 10.11 24.79
N GLU A 51 10.88 10.18 25.39
CA GLU A 51 9.67 10.62 24.67
C GLU A 51 9.84 11.99 24.02
N ALA A 52 10.52 12.92 24.71
CA ALA A 52 10.82 14.24 24.19
C ALA A 52 11.71 14.19 22.93
N GLN A 53 12.69 13.28 22.88
CA GLN A 53 13.54 13.09 21.70
C GLN A 53 12.75 12.49 20.53
N VAL A 54 11.89 11.50 20.80
CA VAL A 54 11.01 10.88 19.79
C VAL A 54 10.06 11.91 19.19
N VAL A 55 9.42 12.75 20.01
CA VAL A 55 8.53 13.83 19.56
C VAL A 55 9.30 14.90 18.78
N ARG A 56 10.53 15.23 19.17
CA ARG A 56 11.36 16.19 18.43
C ARG A 56 11.74 15.63 17.06
N ALA A 57 12.15 14.37 17.00
CA ALA A 57 12.48 13.69 15.75
C ALA A 57 11.27 13.59 14.81
N SER A 58 10.08 13.27 15.34
CA SER A 58 8.85 13.20 14.55
C SER A 58 8.45 14.55 13.94
N LYS A 59 8.57 15.65 14.70
CA LYS A 59 8.30 17.02 14.22
C LYS A 59 9.25 17.44 13.11
N ILE A 60 10.56 17.20 13.27
CA ILE A 60 11.57 17.54 12.26
C ILE A 60 11.31 16.74 10.98
N PHE A 61 11.06 15.43 11.12
CA PHE A 61 10.77 14.58 9.98
C PHE A 61 9.46 14.97 9.28
N GLY A 62 8.43 15.37 10.04
CA GLY A 62 7.16 15.87 9.48
C GLY A 62 7.35 17.13 8.64
N TRP A 63 8.14 18.10 9.12
CA TRP A 63 8.49 19.29 8.35
C TRP A 63 9.26 18.95 7.07
N LEU A 64 10.24 18.06 7.17
CA LEU A 64 11.01 17.60 6.02
C LEU A 64 10.09 16.95 4.96
N MET A 65 9.21 16.05 5.38
CA MET A 65 8.25 15.38 4.49
C MET A 65 7.29 16.38 3.83
N ALA A 66 6.83 17.40 4.56
CA ALA A 66 5.99 18.45 3.99
C ALA A 66 6.71 19.25 2.90
N VAL A 67 7.97 19.63 3.13
CA VAL A 67 8.80 20.34 2.14
C VAL A 67 9.04 19.48 0.90
N ILE A 68 9.37 18.20 1.09
CA ILE A 68 9.57 17.24 -0.01
C ILE A 68 8.28 17.09 -0.82
N ALA A 69 7.12 16.93 -0.17
CA ALA A 69 5.83 16.81 -0.84
C ALA A 69 5.49 18.08 -1.65
N MET A 70 5.70 19.28 -1.10
CA MET A 70 5.51 20.55 -1.82
C MET A 70 6.46 20.70 -3.01
N THR A 71 7.67 20.14 -2.91
CA THR A 71 8.65 20.18 -4.00
C THR A 71 8.30 19.22 -5.13
N ILE A 72 7.79 18.03 -4.79
CA ILE A 72 7.43 16.99 -5.77
C ILE A 72 6.07 17.29 -6.42
N ALA A 73 5.13 17.93 -5.71
CA ALA A 73 3.78 18.17 -6.21
C ALA A 73 3.70 18.83 -7.61
N PRO A 74 4.51 19.85 -7.95
CA PRO A 74 4.52 20.41 -9.31
C PRO A 74 4.96 19.43 -10.40
N LEU A 75 5.84 18.46 -10.10
CA LEU A 75 6.33 17.48 -11.08
C LEU A 75 5.21 16.52 -11.52
N LEU A 76 4.18 16.37 -10.69
CA LEU A 76 3.02 15.52 -10.98
C LEU A 76 1.98 16.21 -11.88
N ALA A 77 2.01 17.55 -11.99
CA ALA A 77 1.01 18.30 -12.76
C ALA A 77 1.05 18.02 -14.28
N GLY A 78 2.18 17.52 -14.80
CA GLY A 78 2.34 17.14 -16.20
C GLY A 78 1.84 15.74 -16.55
N GLN A 79 1.32 14.96 -15.59
CA GLN A 79 0.85 13.60 -15.84
C GLN A 79 -0.56 13.57 -16.41
N GLU A 80 -0.79 12.76 -17.46
CA GLU A 80 -2.11 12.58 -18.08
C GLU A 80 -3.15 12.03 -17.07
N SER A 81 -2.72 11.13 -16.19
CA SER A 81 -3.54 10.57 -15.12
C SER A 81 -2.76 10.45 -13.82
N LEU A 82 -3.01 11.38 -12.89
CA LEU A 82 -2.48 11.31 -11.52
C LEU A 82 -2.87 10.00 -10.83
N PHE A 83 -4.11 9.54 -11.04
CA PHE A 83 -4.58 8.29 -10.47
C PHE A 83 -3.81 7.09 -11.02
N GLY A 84 -3.55 7.06 -12.33
CA GLY A 84 -2.73 6.00 -12.96
C GLY A 84 -1.29 6.00 -12.43
N TYR A 85 -0.67 7.18 -12.33
CA TYR A 85 0.67 7.31 -11.75
C TYR A 85 0.74 6.83 -10.30
N LEU A 86 -0.23 7.23 -9.46
CA LEU A 86 -0.31 6.77 -8.08
C LEU A 86 -0.52 5.25 -7.98
N GLN A 87 -1.31 4.65 -8.89
CA GLN A 87 -1.44 3.19 -8.96
C GLN A 87 -0.11 2.51 -9.29
N LYS A 88 0.69 3.04 -10.23
CA LYS A 88 2.03 2.51 -10.55
C LYS A 88 2.95 2.56 -9.34
N MET A 89 2.97 3.69 -8.64
CA MET A 89 3.72 3.86 -7.39
C MET A 89 3.28 2.86 -6.32
N ASN A 90 1.97 2.70 -6.14
CA ASN A 90 1.38 1.78 -5.17
C ASN A 90 1.69 0.31 -5.48
N ALA A 91 1.68 -0.06 -6.75
CA ALA A 91 1.97 -1.42 -7.18
C ALA A 91 3.40 -1.87 -6.83
N ILE A 92 4.38 -0.96 -6.84
CA ILE A 92 5.79 -1.28 -6.52
C ILE A 92 5.91 -1.98 -5.18
N TYR A 93 5.23 -1.48 -4.15
CA TYR A 93 5.37 -2.00 -2.79
C TYR A 93 4.19 -2.90 -2.37
N PHE A 94 2.95 -2.59 -2.76
CA PHE A 94 1.81 -3.40 -2.32
C PHE A 94 1.88 -4.83 -2.85
N ILE A 95 2.35 -5.04 -4.07
CA ILE A 95 2.32 -6.35 -4.71
C ILE A 95 3.34 -7.31 -4.09
N PRO A 96 4.60 -6.92 -3.88
CA PRO A 96 5.54 -7.76 -3.15
C PRO A 96 5.14 -7.97 -1.69
N ILE A 97 4.60 -6.94 -1.00
CA ILE A 97 4.10 -7.10 0.37
C ILE A 97 2.94 -8.10 0.42
N LEU A 98 1.97 -7.98 -0.50
CA LEU A 98 0.84 -8.90 -0.60
C LEU A 98 1.32 -10.33 -0.85
N ALA A 99 2.29 -10.54 -1.75
CA ALA A 99 2.85 -11.86 -2.00
C ALA A 99 3.48 -12.46 -0.73
N VAL A 100 4.29 -11.67 -0.01
CA VAL A 100 4.96 -12.11 1.22
C VAL A 100 3.93 -12.42 2.32
N VAL A 101 2.93 -11.56 2.51
CA VAL A 101 1.86 -11.76 3.51
C VAL A 101 1.04 -12.99 3.17
N LEU A 102 0.62 -13.15 1.91
CA LEU A 102 -0.16 -14.31 1.47
C LEU A 102 0.59 -15.62 1.70
N VAL A 103 1.87 -15.69 1.29
CA VAL A 103 2.70 -16.88 1.51
C VAL A 103 2.97 -17.11 3.00
N GLY A 104 3.19 -16.04 3.77
CA GLY A 104 3.41 -16.12 5.22
C GLY A 104 2.19 -16.65 5.98
N LEU A 105 0.97 -16.29 5.55
CA LEU A 105 -0.28 -16.77 6.14
C LEU A 105 -0.61 -18.21 5.71
N LEU A 106 -0.39 -18.56 4.44
CA LEU A 106 -0.76 -19.87 3.91
C LEU A 106 0.30 -20.96 4.13
N THR A 107 1.55 -20.59 4.42
CA THR A 107 2.65 -21.55 4.56
C THR A 107 3.46 -21.34 5.83
N LYS A 108 3.85 -22.44 6.48
CA LYS A 108 4.61 -22.40 7.75
C LYS A 108 6.11 -22.61 7.59
N ARG A 109 6.57 -23.01 6.40
CA ARG A 109 7.95 -23.49 6.17
C ARG A 109 8.79 -22.62 5.23
N VAL A 110 8.21 -21.58 4.62
CA VAL A 110 8.98 -20.67 3.76
C VAL A 110 9.97 -19.86 4.63
N PRO A 111 11.27 -19.82 4.29
CA PRO A 111 12.26 -19.10 5.08
C PRO A 111 12.16 -17.58 4.90
N ALA A 112 12.56 -16.82 5.93
CA ALA A 112 12.59 -15.36 5.89
C ALA A 112 13.47 -14.79 4.75
N MET A 113 14.49 -15.54 4.31
CA MET A 113 15.31 -15.16 3.16
C MET A 113 14.49 -15.09 1.86
N ALA A 114 13.57 -16.04 1.64
CA ALA A 114 12.70 -16.03 0.47
C ALA A 114 11.81 -14.78 0.44
N ALA A 115 11.23 -14.43 1.59
CA ALA A 115 10.42 -13.21 1.75
C ALA A 115 11.24 -11.93 1.49
N LYS A 116 12.47 -11.84 1.99
CA LYS A 116 13.36 -10.68 1.74
C LYS A 116 13.71 -10.54 0.25
N ILE A 117 14.06 -11.64 -0.41
CA ILE A 117 14.36 -11.67 -1.85
C ILE A 117 13.12 -11.28 -2.65
N ALA A 118 11.95 -11.83 -2.33
CA ALA A 118 10.71 -11.51 -3.02
C ALA A 118 10.30 -10.05 -2.82
N LEU A 119 10.46 -9.50 -1.62
CA LEU A 119 10.14 -8.10 -1.32
C LEU A 119 11.04 -7.14 -2.10
N VAL A 120 12.37 -7.26 -1.93
CA VAL A 120 13.33 -6.37 -2.59
C VAL A 120 13.34 -6.59 -4.09
N GLY A 121 13.41 -7.85 -4.53
CA GLY A 121 13.41 -8.22 -5.94
C GLY A 121 12.11 -7.84 -6.64
N GLY A 122 10.96 -8.01 -5.98
CA GLY A 122 9.66 -7.60 -6.50
C GLY A 122 9.55 -6.08 -6.67
N CYS A 123 9.97 -5.30 -5.66
CA CYS A 123 10.00 -3.85 -5.76
C CYS A 123 10.90 -3.38 -6.92
N LEU A 124 12.10 -3.94 -7.04
CA LEU A 124 13.03 -3.60 -8.12
C LEU A 124 12.52 -3.99 -9.49
N LEU A 125 11.89 -5.18 -9.62
CA LEU A 125 11.36 -5.67 -10.88
C LEU A 125 10.19 -4.80 -11.36
N ILE A 126 9.25 -4.45 -10.48
CA ILE A 126 8.13 -3.56 -10.83
C ILE A 126 8.65 -2.15 -11.14
N PHE A 127 9.58 -1.62 -10.36
CA PHE A 127 10.20 -0.32 -10.63
C PHE A 127 10.89 -0.30 -12.00
N ALA A 128 11.70 -1.33 -12.30
CA ALA A 128 12.35 -1.45 -13.60
C ALA A 128 11.32 -1.56 -14.73
N GLY A 129 10.30 -2.40 -14.55
CA GLY A 129 9.24 -2.60 -15.53
C GLY A 129 8.42 -1.35 -15.81
N TYR A 130 8.31 -0.40 -14.88
CA TYR A 130 7.55 0.83 -15.11
C TYR A 130 8.38 2.06 -15.48
N PHE A 131 9.64 2.14 -15.05
CA PHE A 131 10.42 3.38 -15.10
C PHE A 131 11.77 3.26 -15.82
N ILE A 132 12.21 2.04 -16.20
CA ILE A 132 13.53 1.84 -16.82
C ILE A 132 13.37 1.32 -18.26
N PRO A 133 13.71 2.13 -19.29
CA PRO A 133 13.83 1.63 -20.65
C PRO A 133 14.98 0.62 -20.81
N PRO A 134 14.83 -0.47 -21.58
CA PRO A 134 13.68 -0.84 -22.42
C PRO A 134 12.62 -1.73 -21.73
N PHE A 135 12.73 -1.95 -20.41
CA PHE A 135 11.82 -2.83 -19.67
C PHE A 135 10.40 -2.27 -19.55
N ASP A 136 10.26 -0.95 -19.66
CA ASP A 136 9.00 -0.20 -19.73
C ASP A 136 8.07 -0.61 -20.89
N LYS A 137 8.61 -1.28 -21.92
CA LYS A 137 7.82 -1.82 -23.02
C LYS A 137 7.00 -3.05 -22.63
N LEU A 138 7.46 -3.83 -21.65
CA LEU A 138 6.79 -5.08 -21.28
C LEU A 138 5.35 -4.83 -20.79
N PRO A 139 5.11 -3.92 -19.83
CA PRO A 139 3.74 -3.62 -19.37
C PRO A 139 2.89 -2.93 -20.42
N GLN A 140 3.49 -2.21 -21.38
CA GLN A 140 2.77 -1.57 -22.48
C GLN A 140 2.20 -2.61 -23.46
N VAL A 141 2.95 -3.69 -23.71
CA VAL A 141 2.50 -4.78 -24.61
C VAL A 141 1.46 -5.67 -23.95
N MET A 142 1.64 -6.02 -22.66
CA MET A 142 0.76 -6.99 -21.97
C MET A 142 -0.36 -6.36 -21.14
N HIS A 143 -0.44 -5.03 -21.07
CA HIS A 143 -1.25 -4.23 -20.13
C HIS A 143 -0.70 -4.24 -18.69
N GLU A 144 -0.74 -3.08 -18.03
CA GLU A 144 -0.08 -2.83 -16.73
C GLU A 144 -0.57 -3.77 -15.61
N PHE A 145 -1.87 -4.04 -15.54
CA PHE A 145 -2.43 -4.98 -14.56
C PHE A 145 -1.98 -6.43 -14.78
N HIS A 146 -1.86 -6.90 -16.02
CA HIS A 146 -1.36 -8.26 -16.27
C HIS A 146 0.12 -8.39 -15.95
N PHE A 147 0.91 -7.35 -16.22
CA PHE A 147 2.31 -7.31 -15.81
C PHE A 147 2.44 -7.48 -14.30
N VAL A 148 1.73 -6.66 -13.52
CA VAL A 148 1.77 -6.74 -12.06
C VAL A 148 1.24 -8.08 -11.54
N GLY A 149 0.17 -8.62 -12.13
CA GLY A 149 -0.35 -9.93 -11.81
C GLY A 149 0.66 -11.06 -12.09
N ALA A 150 1.37 -10.98 -13.22
CA ALA A 150 2.43 -11.93 -13.55
C ALA A 150 3.60 -11.85 -12.56
N VAL A 151 4.01 -10.65 -12.16
CA VAL A 151 5.03 -10.44 -11.13
C VAL A 151 4.57 -11.01 -9.79
N PHE A 152 3.33 -10.75 -9.38
CA PHE A 152 2.77 -11.33 -8.16
C PHE A 152 2.87 -12.86 -8.15
N VAL A 153 2.43 -13.52 -9.22
CA VAL A 153 2.51 -14.97 -9.37
C VAL A 153 3.97 -15.45 -9.35
N LEU A 154 4.87 -14.75 -10.05
CA LEU A 154 6.31 -15.04 -10.04
C LEU A 154 6.89 -15.00 -8.63
N LEU A 155 6.54 -13.98 -7.84
CA LEU A 155 7.02 -13.84 -6.46
C LEU A 155 6.49 -14.96 -5.55
N VAL A 156 5.20 -15.30 -5.65
CA VAL A 156 4.60 -16.40 -4.89
C VAL A 156 5.25 -17.73 -5.26
N VAL A 157 5.33 -18.06 -6.55
CA VAL A 157 5.96 -19.29 -7.04
C VAL A 157 7.43 -19.35 -6.64
N GLY A 158 8.18 -18.25 -6.80
CA GLY A 158 9.58 -18.16 -6.39
C GLY A 158 9.77 -18.44 -4.89
N MET A 159 8.92 -17.86 -4.03
CA MET A 159 8.97 -18.14 -2.60
C MET A 159 8.62 -19.59 -2.26
N LEU A 160 7.64 -20.20 -2.93
CA LEU A 160 7.28 -21.60 -2.72
C LEU A 160 8.39 -22.55 -3.19
N ILE A 161 9.05 -22.25 -4.32
CA ILE A 161 10.21 -23.00 -4.81
C ILE A 161 11.35 -22.91 -3.78
N ILE A 162 11.72 -21.72 -3.33
CA ILE A 162 12.75 -21.54 -2.29
C ILE A 162 12.34 -22.26 -1.01
N GLY A 163 11.07 -22.18 -0.62
CA GLY A 163 10.54 -22.90 0.55
C GLY A 163 10.62 -24.42 0.43
N LYS A 164 10.51 -24.97 -0.79
CA LYS A 164 10.68 -26.41 -1.04
C LYS A 164 12.15 -26.83 -1.07
N LEU A 165 13.04 -25.99 -1.62
CA LEU A 165 14.47 -26.27 -1.74
C LEU A 165 15.23 -26.03 -0.42
N ARG A 166 14.81 -25.03 0.36
CA ARG A 166 15.41 -24.62 1.63
C ARG A 166 14.32 -24.33 2.66
N PRO A 167 13.53 -25.34 3.08
CA PRO A 167 12.50 -25.14 4.10
C PRO A 167 13.12 -24.70 5.43
N ARG A 168 12.36 -23.94 6.23
CA ARG A 168 12.74 -23.72 7.64
C ARG A 168 12.88 -25.08 8.35
N PRO A 169 13.88 -25.25 9.24
CA PRO A 169 14.05 -26.45 10.05
C PRO A 169 12.81 -26.74 10.91
N GLU A 170 12.21 -25.68 11.46
CA GLU A 170 10.99 -25.75 12.27
C GLU A 170 9.85 -25.02 11.57
N ALA A 171 8.65 -25.60 11.66
CA ALA A 171 7.45 -24.96 11.15
C ALA A 171 7.08 -23.76 12.02
N TRP A 172 6.76 -22.63 11.39
CA TRP A 172 6.28 -21.45 12.09
C TRP A 172 4.94 -21.75 12.80
N ILE A 173 4.94 -21.58 14.12
CA ILE A 173 3.74 -21.66 14.94
C ILE A 173 3.12 -20.26 14.92
N HIS A 174 1.89 -20.18 14.40
CA HIS A 174 1.12 -18.94 14.48
C HIS A 174 0.62 -18.84 15.92
N GLU A 175 1.32 -18.07 16.74
CA GLU A 175 0.82 -17.71 18.07
C GLU A 175 -0.28 -16.67 17.91
N ASP A 176 -1.50 -17.03 18.31
CA ASP A 176 -2.58 -16.07 18.45
C ASP A 176 -2.28 -15.21 19.68
N SER A 177 -2.15 -13.90 19.48
CA SER A 177 -1.88 -12.97 20.58
C SER A 177 -3.10 -12.76 21.48
N GLY A 178 -4.29 -13.21 21.06
CA GLY A 178 -5.56 -12.99 21.79
C GLY A 178 -5.91 -11.51 21.96
N ALA A 179 -5.20 -10.61 21.27
CA ALA A 179 -5.32 -9.16 21.44
C ALA A 179 -6.60 -8.60 20.78
N VAL A 180 -7.23 -9.37 19.90
CA VAL A 180 -8.44 -8.97 19.16
C VAL A 180 -9.39 -10.15 19.09
N ASP A 181 -10.65 -9.94 19.50
CA ASP A 181 -11.71 -10.92 19.35
C ASP A 181 -12.04 -11.11 17.86
N LEU A 182 -11.79 -12.33 17.35
CA LEU A 182 -12.06 -12.71 15.96
C LEU A 182 -13.47 -13.29 15.77
N THR A 183 -14.31 -13.35 16.81
CA THR A 183 -15.67 -13.87 16.67
C THR A 183 -16.48 -12.97 15.73
N PRO A 184 -17.01 -13.50 14.62
CA PRO A 184 -17.82 -12.70 13.70
C PRO A 184 -19.10 -12.24 14.40
N TRP A 185 -19.42 -10.95 14.29
CA TRP A 185 -20.70 -10.45 14.78
C TRP A 185 -21.87 -11.12 14.06
N LYS A 186 -23.03 -11.24 14.72
CA LYS A 186 -24.18 -12.03 14.25
C LYS A 186 -24.69 -11.64 12.85
N GLY A 187 -24.50 -10.38 12.43
CA GLY A 187 -24.90 -9.88 11.12
C GLY A 187 -23.85 -10.03 10.00
N ALA A 188 -22.66 -10.54 10.30
CA ALA A 188 -21.54 -10.57 9.34
C ALA A 188 -21.89 -11.32 8.05
N VAL A 189 -22.43 -12.53 8.18
CA VAL A 189 -22.79 -13.39 7.04
C VAL A 189 -23.94 -12.80 6.21
N PRO A 190 -25.11 -12.43 6.78
CA PRO A 190 -26.20 -11.89 5.97
C PRO A 190 -25.83 -10.57 5.29
N VAL A 191 -25.13 -9.66 5.97
CA VAL A 191 -24.67 -8.40 5.37
C VAL A 191 -23.64 -8.67 4.26
N GLY A 192 -22.73 -9.62 4.48
CA GLY A 192 -21.75 -10.03 3.45
C GLY A 192 -22.42 -10.56 2.19
N ILE A 193 -23.44 -11.42 2.33
CA ILE A 193 -24.20 -11.94 1.18
C ILE A 193 -24.91 -10.80 0.44
N ILE A 194 -25.57 -9.88 1.16
CA ILE A 194 -26.24 -8.72 0.55
C ILE A 194 -25.23 -7.89 -0.26
N LEU A 195 -24.06 -7.60 0.31
CA LEU A 195 -23.01 -6.85 -0.38
C LEU A 195 -22.54 -7.55 -1.66
N VAL A 196 -22.30 -8.86 -1.62
CA VAL A 196 -21.88 -9.65 -2.78
C VAL A 196 -22.94 -9.62 -3.88
N VAL A 197 -24.21 -9.80 -3.52
CA VAL A 197 -25.34 -9.76 -4.46
C VAL A 197 -25.48 -8.36 -5.08
N LEU A 198 -25.39 -7.29 -4.28
CA LEU A 198 -25.44 -5.92 -4.79
C LEU A 198 -24.32 -5.63 -5.79
N VAL A 199 -23.09 -6.08 -5.49
CA VAL A 199 -21.96 -5.94 -6.41
C VAL A 199 -22.21 -6.73 -7.70
N ALA A 200 -22.68 -7.98 -7.60
CA ALA A 200 -22.99 -8.79 -8.78
C ALA A 200 -24.09 -8.16 -9.66
N ILE A 201 -25.15 -7.61 -9.06
CA ILE A 201 -26.23 -6.89 -9.75
C ILE A 201 -25.67 -5.66 -10.46
N MET A 202 -24.83 -4.87 -9.78
CA MET A 202 -24.20 -3.70 -10.37
C MET A 202 -23.38 -4.08 -11.60
N TYR A 203 -22.52 -5.11 -11.50
CA TYR A 203 -21.77 -5.59 -12.66
C TYR A 203 -22.68 -6.07 -13.79
N ALA A 204 -23.72 -6.84 -13.49
CA ALA A 204 -24.65 -7.33 -14.50
C ALA A 204 -25.43 -6.18 -15.20
N ALA A 205 -25.82 -5.15 -14.47
CA ALA A 205 -26.56 -4.01 -14.99
C ALA A 205 -25.73 -3.11 -15.92
N PHE A 206 -24.43 -2.97 -15.65
CA PHE A 206 -23.50 -2.17 -16.45
C PHE A 206 -22.67 -3.00 -17.46
N ALA A 207 -22.97 -4.29 -17.61
CA ALA A 207 -22.28 -5.19 -18.56
C ALA A 207 -22.88 -5.18 -19.98
N GLY A 208 -23.96 -4.41 -20.22
CA GLY A 208 -24.53 -4.16 -21.55
C GLY A 208 -24.19 -2.76 -22.04
#